data_AF-A0A7W0N9M7-F1
#
_entry.id   AF-A0A7W0N9M7-F1
#
_cell.length_a   1.000
_cell.length_b   1.000
_cell.length_c   1.000
_cell.angle_alpha   90.00
_cell.angle_beta   90.00
_cell.angle_gamma   90.00
#
_symmetry.space_group_name_H-M   'P 1'
#
loop_
_entity.id
_entity.type
_entity.pdbx_description
1 polymer ?
#
loop_
_entity_poly.entity_id
_entity_poly.type
_entity_poly.pdbx_seq_one_letter_code
_entity_poly.pdbx_strand_id
1 'polypeptide(L)'
;MKTSNIIRVFLCAALLSNSVVGFAFETDQYNLPPEPLADIGDEVSQYTEENLREAVSKLNEEIEFRQKCLENNVEKNKKNKCNSTEKERVKLKYLRSEEAIVKAVFGKLGAGIPPFTSSEVWMNSHLFTGQPARYKTDYGNSIFALNPFNYLTISPTVNLYGNEFGTDKIAHLYQQGFTYYQKYNRGLAAGMTADKASEKVIQWGQMTERTFYGTLVSGVYSNADLCANFAGMKFYQGLTREIKIGSTTRPAILILKNGFWILNENADLKHILLKPFISNHLNEALNPSKFVSNFGFRSFVRRSVKKRSCQQWLNSNFNLTKADLENLTRNLKNWYGEDYGFSESENFVTIANTCFD
;
A
#
# COMPACT_ATOMS: atom_id res chain seq x y z
N MET A 1 20.23 44.09 11.49
CA MET A 1 20.40 42.82 10.72
C MET A 1 20.69 41.68 11.69
N LYS A 2 19.70 40.84 12.08
CA LYS A 2 19.95 39.50 12.70
C LYS A 2 18.68 38.68 13.01
N THR A 3 17.48 39.24 12.85
CA THR A 3 16.21 38.52 13.12
C THR A 3 15.56 37.88 11.89
N SER A 4 15.92 38.29 10.67
CA SER A 4 15.30 37.80 9.43
C SER A 4 15.79 36.40 8.99
N ASN A 5 17.00 35.99 9.40
CA ASN A 5 17.57 34.70 9.00
C ASN A 5 17.08 33.52 9.85
N ILE A 6 16.73 33.75 11.12
CA ILE A 6 16.23 32.68 12.03
C ILE A 6 14.81 32.26 11.61
N ILE A 7 13.97 33.22 11.21
CA ILE A 7 12.61 32.94 10.74
C ILE A 7 12.61 32.17 9.41
N ARG A 8 13.57 32.44 8.51
CA ARG A 8 13.70 31.69 7.24
C ARG A 8 14.19 30.25 7.44
N VAL A 9 15.07 30.01 8.42
CA VAL A 9 15.51 28.65 8.77
C VAL A 9 14.37 27.87 9.42
N PHE A 10 13.56 28.49 10.30
CA PHE A 10 12.38 27.85 10.88
C PHE A 10 11.25 27.59 9.86
N LEU A 11 11.02 28.50 8.89
CA LEU A 11 10.04 28.28 7.82
C LEU A 11 10.49 27.21 6.81
N CYS A 12 11.79 27.08 6.53
CA CYS A 12 12.29 25.98 5.70
C CYS A 12 12.21 24.63 6.43
N ALA A 13 12.48 24.60 7.74
CA ALA A 13 12.28 23.41 8.56
C ALA A 13 10.79 23.04 8.67
N ALA A 14 9.89 24.02 8.77
CA ALA A 14 8.45 23.80 8.83
C ALA A 14 7.83 23.37 7.49
N LEU A 15 8.39 23.79 6.36
CA LEU A 15 7.99 23.34 5.02
C LEU A 15 8.56 21.96 4.65
N LEU A 16 9.64 21.54 5.32
CA LEU A 16 10.16 20.16 5.29
C LEU A 16 9.52 19.26 6.38
N SER A 17 8.83 19.84 7.36
CA SER A 17 8.16 19.11 8.45
C SER A 17 6.71 18.71 8.16
N ASN A 18 6.30 18.65 6.88
CA ASN A 18 5.23 17.71 6.48
C ASN A 18 5.71 16.24 6.52
N SER A 19 6.87 16.01 7.12
CA SER A 19 7.28 14.72 7.65
C SER A 19 6.32 14.34 8.78
N VAL A 20 5.16 13.81 8.40
CA VAL A 20 4.37 12.92 9.24
C VAL A 20 5.37 11.97 9.89
N VAL A 21 5.39 11.92 11.22
CA VAL A 21 6.17 10.96 11.99
C VAL A 21 5.86 9.58 11.42
N GLY A 22 6.78 9.04 10.63
CA GLY A 22 6.66 7.71 10.06
C GLY A 22 6.81 6.75 11.21
N PHE A 23 5.71 6.17 11.67
CA PHE A 23 5.78 4.92 12.39
C PHE A 23 5.95 3.83 11.31
N ALA A 24 6.98 3.02 11.46
CA ALA A 24 7.25 1.88 10.60
C ALA A 24 6.44 0.68 11.12
N PHE A 25 5.46 0.24 10.33
CA PHE A 25 4.53 -0.84 10.67
C PHE A 25 5.00 -2.13 10.01
N GLU A 26 5.87 -2.83 10.70
CA GLU A 26 6.37 -4.12 10.24
C GLU A 26 5.41 -5.24 10.67
N THR A 27 5.53 -6.41 10.03
CA THR A 27 4.87 -7.61 10.51
C THR A 27 5.91 -8.69 10.85
N ASP A 28 5.63 -9.48 11.88
CA ASP A 28 6.43 -10.66 12.16
C ASP A 28 5.85 -11.86 11.44
N GLN A 29 6.35 -12.10 10.23
CA GLN A 29 5.92 -13.24 9.40
C GLN A 29 6.84 -14.45 9.51
N TYR A 30 7.91 -14.39 10.32
CA TYR A 30 8.73 -15.56 10.55
C TYR A 30 8.03 -16.54 11.48
N ASN A 31 7.26 -16.04 12.44
CA ASN A 31 6.38 -16.86 13.27
C ASN A 31 5.12 -17.22 12.48
N LEU A 32 4.85 -18.52 12.33
CA LEU A 32 3.67 -19.00 11.63
C LEU A 32 2.48 -19.07 12.58
N PRO A 33 1.25 -18.85 12.08
CA PRO A 33 0.05 -19.07 12.87
C PRO A 33 -0.03 -20.54 13.32
N PRO A 34 -0.51 -20.83 14.55
CA PRO A 34 -0.56 -22.19 15.09
C PRO A 34 -1.58 -23.08 14.36
N GLU A 35 -2.56 -22.46 13.70
CA GLU A 35 -3.55 -23.08 12.83
C GLU A 35 -3.69 -22.23 11.56
N PRO A 36 -4.10 -22.81 10.41
CA PRO A 36 -4.24 -22.05 9.17
C PRO A 36 -5.21 -20.87 9.29
N LEU A 37 -4.80 -19.71 8.78
CA LEU A 37 -5.67 -18.54 8.73
C LEU A 37 -6.74 -18.71 7.64
N ALA A 38 -7.98 -18.34 7.98
CA ALA A 38 -9.07 -18.30 7.02
C ALA A 38 -8.73 -17.34 5.87
N ASP A 39 -9.05 -17.74 4.64
CA ASP A 39 -8.91 -16.86 3.47
C ASP A 39 -10.03 -15.82 3.49
N ILE A 40 -9.66 -14.57 3.75
CA ILE A 40 -10.58 -13.43 3.83
C ILE A 40 -10.61 -12.59 2.55
N GLY A 41 -9.96 -13.05 1.47
CA GLY A 41 -9.78 -12.28 0.25
C GLY A 41 -11.08 -11.74 -0.35
N ASP A 42 -12.11 -12.57 -0.50
CA ASP A 42 -13.40 -12.16 -1.06
C ASP A 42 -14.07 -11.06 -0.21
N GLU A 43 -13.98 -11.16 1.13
CA GLU A 43 -14.56 -10.18 2.07
C GLU A 43 -13.82 -8.83 2.01
N VAL A 44 -12.49 -8.84 1.88
CA VAL A 44 -11.69 -7.61 1.69
C VAL A 44 -11.93 -6.98 0.31
N SER A 45 -12.13 -7.78 -0.74
CA SER A 45 -12.55 -7.27 -2.05
C SER A 45 -13.92 -6.60 -1.97
N GLN A 46 -14.88 -7.20 -1.26
CA GLN A 46 -16.19 -6.60 -1.06
C GLN A 46 -16.08 -5.23 -0.35
N TYR A 47 -15.31 -5.15 0.74
CA TYR A 47 -15.02 -3.88 1.41
C TYR A 47 -14.45 -2.84 0.43
N THR A 48 -13.54 -3.25 -0.45
CA THR A 48 -12.93 -2.38 -1.45
C THR A 48 -13.96 -1.89 -2.47
N GLU A 49 -14.83 -2.79 -2.94
CA GLU A 49 -15.89 -2.50 -3.91
C GLU A 49 -16.93 -1.54 -3.33
N GLU A 50 -17.37 -1.76 -2.08
CA GLU A 50 -18.34 -0.90 -1.40
C GLU A 50 -17.82 0.54 -1.26
N ASN A 51 -16.55 0.69 -0.85
CA ASN A 51 -15.91 1.99 -0.74
C ASN A 51 -15.70 2.67 -2.10
N LEU A 52 -15.40 1.88 -3.14
CA LEU A 52 -15.32 2.37 -4.52
C LEU A 52 -16.68 2.90 -5.00
N ARG A 53 -17.76 2.14 -4.78
CA ARG A 53 -19.13 2.54 -5.11
C ARG A 53 -19.55 3.80 -4.38
N GLU A 54 -19.22 3.90 -3.09
CA GLU A 54 -19.54 5.09 -2.30
C GLU A 54 -18.77 6.33 -2.79
N ALA A 55 -17.49 6.18 -3.16
CA ALA A 55 -16.70 7.27 -3.74
C ALA A 55 -17.29 7.76 -5.08
N VAL A 56 -17.70 6.83 -5.95
CA VAL A 56 -18.36 7.14 -7.23
C VAL A 56 -19.69 7.87 -7.00
N SER A 57 -20.55 7.36 -6.10
CA SER A 57 -21.85 7.97 -5.79
C SER A 57 -21.68 9.42 -5.34
N LYS A 58 -20.82 9.66 -4.33
CA LYS A 58 -20.58 11.00 -3.78
C LYS A 58 -20.00 11.96 -4.81
N LEU A 59 -19.11 11.48 -5.68
CA LEU A 59 -18.53 12.31 -6.74
C LEU A 59 -19.58 12.67 -7.80
N ASN A 60 -20.44 11.72 -8.17
CA ASN A 60 -21.52 11.95 -9.14
C ASN A 60 -22.62 12.87 -8.60
N GLU A 61 -22.99 12.78 -7.33
CA GLU A 61 -23.90 13.71 -6.67
C GLU A 61 -23.38 15.16 -6.77
N GLU A 62 -22.08 15.35 -6.53
CA GLU A 62 -21.43 16.66 -6.70
C GLU A 62 -21.40 17.08 -8.18
N ILE A 63 -21.13 16.18 -9.12
CA ILE A 63 -21.21 16.49 -10.57
C ILE A 63 -22.61 16.97 -10.94
N GLU A 64 -23.66 16.24 -10.53
CA GLU A 64 -25.05 16.58 -10.84
C GLU A 64 -25.41 17.95 -10.26
N PHE A 65 -25.03 18.20 -9.00
CA PHE A 65 -25.25 19.49 -8.34
C PHE A 65 -24.60 20.65 -9.12
N ARG A 66 -23.34 20.50 -9.53
CA ARG A 66 -22.59 21.53 -10.26
C ARG A 66 -23.13 21.74 -11.67
N GLN A 67 -23.60 20.67 -12.32
CA GLN A 67 -24.26 20.76 -13.61
C GLN A 67 -25.57 21.55 -13.54
N LYS A 68 -26.40 21.29 -12.52
CA LYS A 68 -27.63 22.08 -12.26
C LYS A 68 -27.32 23.55 -11.98
N CYS A 69 -26.20 23.87 -11.31
CA CYS A 69 -25.76 25.25 -11.12
C CYS A 69 -25.45 25.97 -12.44
N LEU A 70 -24.94 25.27 -13.46
CA LEU A 70 -24.68 25.84 -14.78
C LEU A 70 -25.94 26.00 -15.62
N GLU A 71 -26.83 25.00 -15.60
CA GLU A 71 -28.05 25.00 -16.41
C GLU A 71 -29.04 26.09 -15.97
N ASN A 72 -29.14 26.35 -14.67
CA ASN A 72 -30.11 27.29 -14.12
C ASN A 72 -29.69 28.78 -14.17
N ASN A 73 -28.57 29.13 -14.84
CA ASN A 73 -28.06 30.51 -14.96
C ASN A 73 -28.25 31.35 -13.68
N VAL A 74 -27.97 30.76 -12.51
CA VAL A 74 -28.32 31.38 -11.24
C VAL A 74 -27.40 32.58 -11.01
N GLU A 75 -27.92 33.78 -11.28
CA GLU A 75 -27.31 35.01 -10.79
C GLU A 75 -27.14 34.90 -9.27
N LYS A 76 -25.92 35.19 -8.81
CA LYS A 76 -25.44 34.98 -7.45
C LYS A 76 -26.44 35.44 -6.39
N ASN A 77 -27.28 34.53 -5.92
CA ASN A 77 -28.03 34.72 -4.69
C ASN A 77 -27.23 34.05 -3.57
N LYS A 78 -26.85 34.82 -2.53
CA LYS A 78 -26.09 34.33 -1.35
C LYS A 78 -26.73 33.13 -0.63
N LYS A 79 -27.96 32.75 -1.01
CA LYS A 79 -28.69 31.57 -0.52
C LYS A 79 -28.35 30.25 -1.25
N ASN A 80 -27.79 30.29 -2.47
CA ASN A 80 -27.50 29.09 -3.26
C ASN A 80 -25.99 28.78 -3.23
N LYS A 81 -25.58 27.54 -2.94
CA LYS A 81 -24.18 27.08 -2.87
C LYS A 81 -23.44 27.01 -4.23
N CYS A 82 -23.98 27.67 -5.27
CA CYS A 82 -23.41 27.74 -6.61
C CYS A 82 -22.34 28.84 -6.70
N ASN A 83 -21.26 28.59 -7.45
CA ASN A 83 -20.25 29.59 -7.78
C ASN A 83 -20.58 30.31 -9.10
N SER A 84 -19.70 31.21 -9.54
CA SER A 84 -19.79 31.79 -10.88
C SER A 84 -19.65 30.73 -11.98
N THR A 85 -20.29 30.95 -13.13
CA THR A 85 -20.29 30.04 -14.29
C THR A 85 -18.90 29.50 -14.64
N GLU A 86 -17.87 30.36 -14.68
CA GLU A 86 -16.50 29.93 -14.99
C GLU A 86 -15.93 28.97 -13.93
N LYS A 87 -16.17 29.25 -12.64
CA LYS A 87 -15.72 28.39 -11.54
C LYS A 87 -16.44 27.05 -11.56
N GLU A 88 -17.72 27.04 -11.90
CA GLU A 88 -18.52 25.83 -12.04
C GLU A 88 -18.01 24.96 -13.21
N ARG A 89 -17.68 25.55 -14.36
CA ARG A 89 -17.06 24.84 -15.50
C ARG A 89 -15.73 24.21 -15.12
N VAL A 90 -14.84 24.97 -14.46
CA VAL A 90 -13.54 24.47 -13.98
C VAL A 90 -13.73 23.33 -12.98
N LYS A 91 -14.67 23.49 -12.03
CA LYS A 91 -14.96 22.46 -11.01
C LYS A 91 -15.50 21.18 -11.64
N LEU A 92 -16.45 21.26 -12.57
CA LEU A 92 -16.98 20.11 -13.29
C LEU A 92 -15.90 19.40 -14.11
N LYS A 93 -15.02 20.15 -14.79
CA LYS A 93 -13.89 19.58 -15.52
C LYS A 93 -12.99 18.77 -14.58
N TYR A 94 -12.69 19.29 -13.39
CA TYR A 94 -11.94 18.55 -12.38
C TYR A 94 -12.70 17.30 -11.90
N LEU A 95 -13.98 17.41 -11.52
CA LEU A 95 -14.76 16.28 -11.01
C LEU A 95 -14.87 15.12 -12.03
N ARG A 96 -14.85 15.46 -13.32
CA ARG A 96 -14.84 14.50 -14.45
C ARG A 96 -13.45 14.00 -14.84
N SER A 97 -12.40 14.40 -14.13
CA SER A 97 -11.02 13.96 -14.39
C SER A 97 -10.67 12.71 -13.60
N GLU A 98 -9.71 11.92 -14.12
CA GLU A 98 -9.17 10.76 -13.43
C GLU A 98 -8.63 11.11 -12.03
N GLU A 99 -8.01 12.29 -11.88
CA GLU A 99 -7.47 12.76 -10.62
C GLU A 99 -8.55 12.86 -9.53
N ALA A 100 -9.73 13.38 -9.87
CA ALA A 100 -10.80 13.57 -8.90
C ALA A 100 -11.37 12.24 -8.41
N ILE A 101 -11.62 11.29 -9.30
CA ILE A 101 -12.17 9.99 -8.91
C ILE A 101 -11.15 9.15 -8.15
N VAL A 102 -9.89 9.12 -8.59
CA VAL A 102 -8.82 8.42 -7.87
C VAL A 102 -8.62 9.02 -6.47
N LYS A 103 -8.67 10.36 -6.33
CA LYS A 103 -8.61 11.02 -5.02
C LYS A 103 -9.82 10.72 -4.15
N ALA A 104 -11.02 10.60 -4.72
CA ALA A 104 -12.22 10.24 -3.99
C ALA A 104 -12.12 8.80 -3.44
N VAL A 105 -11.62 7.86 -4.25
CA VAL A 105 -11.39 6.47 -3.82
C VAL A 105 -10.30 6.39 -2.74
N PHE A 106 -9.18 7.10 -2.91
CA PHE A 106 -8.17 7.23 -1.85
C PHE A 106 -8.76 7.75 -0.55
N GLY A 107 -9.66 8.75 -0.64
CA GLY A 107 -10.38 9.31 0.51
C GLY A 107 -11.17 8.29 1.34
N LYS A 108 -11.51 7.14 0.73
CA LYS A 108 -12.25 6.04 1.37
C LYS A 108 -11.36 4.92 1.87
N LEU A 109 -10.36 4.56 1.10
CA LEU A 109 -9.51 3.39 1.38
C LEU A 109 -8.25 3.76 2.14
N GLY A 110 -7.50 4.75 1.65
CA GLY A 110 -6.14 5.07 2.11
C GLY A 110 -6.01 6.32 2.96
N ALA A 111 -7.10 7.07 3.18
CA ALA A 111 -7.07 8.28 4.00
C ALA A 111 -6.72 7.97 5.46
N GLY A 112 -6.03 8.90 6.10
CA GLY A 112 -5.54 8.76 7.47
C GLY A 112 -4.03 8.89 7.54
N ILE A 113 -3.49 8.68 8.74
CA ILE A 113 -2.06 8.66 9.01
C ILE A 113 -1.73 7.25 9.45
N PRO A 114 -0.81 6.50 8.79
CA PRO A 114 -0.38 5.19 9.26
C PRO A 114 -0.03 5.22 10.76
N PRO A 115 -0.58 4.31 11.58
CA PRO A 115 -1.35 3.09 11.26
C PRO A 115 -2.88 3.31 11.20
N PHE A 116 -3.32 4.54 11.41
CA PHE A 116 -4.72 4.91 11.49
C PHE A 116 -5.28 5.25 10.11
N THR A 117 -4.93 4.44 9.10
CA THR A 117 -5.57 4.54 7.77
C THR A 117 -6.93 3.85 7.80
N SER A 118 -7.88 4.30 6.97
CA SER A 118 -9.23 3.72 6.94
C SER A 118 -9.22 2.21 6.71
N SER A 119 -8.42 1.73 5.76
CA SER A 119 -8.30 0.30 5.49
C SER A 119 -7.62 -0.47 6.61
N GLU A 120 -6.59 0.06 7.25
CA GLU A 120 -5.89 -0.66 8.33
C GLU A 120 -6.74 -0.76 9.60
N VAL A 121 -7.42 0.32 9.97
CA VAL A 121 -8.38 0.32 11.07
C VAL A 121 -9.48 -0.69 10.81
N TRP A 122 -10.02 -0.74 9.59
CA TRP A 122 -11.01 -1.75 9.22
C TRP A 122 -10.42 -3.17 9.26
N MET A 123 -9.28 -3.40 8.63
CA MET A 123 -8.56 -4.67 8.61
C MET A 123 -8.22 -5.19 10.00
N ASN A 124 -8.08 -4.34 11.02
CA ASN A 124 -7.77 -4.74 12.39
C ASN A 124 -9.01 -4.87 13.30
N SER A 125 -10.10 -4.14 13.01
CA SER A 125 -11.30 -4.12 13.86
C SER A 125 -12.47 -4.94 13.33
N HIS A 126 -12.50 -5.25 12.03
CA HIS A 126 -13.60 -5.95 11.39
C HIS A 126 -13.73 -7.40 11.88
N LEU A 127 -14.94 -7.89 12.08
CA LEU A 127 -15.17 -9.30 12.42
C LEU A 127 -15.37 -10.10 11.13
N PHE A 128 -14.29 -10.68 10.63
CA PHE A 128 -14.32 -11.53 9.44
C PHE A 128 -15.19 -12.77 9.65
N THR A 129 -15.85 -13.21 8.57
CA THR A 129 -16.72 -14.40 8.61
C THR A 129 -15.93 -15.68 8.84
N GLY A 130 -14.76 -15.80 8.19
CA GLY A 130 -13.82 -16.91 8.42
C GLY A 130 -12.91 -16.64 9.62
N GLN A 131 -12.68 -17.66 10.46
CA GLN A 131 -11.80 -17.57 11.62
C GLN A 131 -10.88 -18.80 11.75
N PRO A 132 -9.66 -18.65 12.32
CA PRO A 132 -9.06 -17.37 12.70
C PRO A 132 -8.66 -16.54 11.46
N ALA A 133 -9.00 -15.26 11.45
CA ALA A 133 -8.68 -14.38 10.32
C ALA A 133 -7.31 -13.69 10.44
N ARG A 134 -6.79 -13.59 11.67
CA ARG A 134 -5.59 -12.82 12.00
C ARG A 134 -4.71 -13.59 12.96
N TYR A 135 -3.41 -13.42 12.82
CA TYR A 135 -2.43 -13.92 13.77
C TYR A 135 -1.41 -12.83 14.11
N LYS A 136 -1.18 -12.60 15.40
CA LYS A 136 -0.10 -11.75 15.89
C LYS A 136 0.69 -12.56 16.91
N THR A 137 1.97 -12.77 16.65
CA THR A 137 2.85 -13.49 17.58
C THR A 137 2.94 -12.75 18.92
N ASP A 138 3.11 -13.48 20.01
CA ASP A 138 3.36 -12.90 21.32
C ASP A 138 4.66 -12.12 21.36
N TYR A 139 4.70 -11.06 22.18
CA TYR A 139 5.85 -10.17 22.33
C TYR A 139 7.15 -10.92 22.59
N GLY A 140 7.14 -11.81 23.58
CA GLY A 140 8.34 -12.57 23.98
C GLY A 140 8.87 -13.47 22.87
N ASN A 141 8.02 -13.86 21.92
CA ASN A 141 8.34 -14.75 20.80
C ASN A 141 8.75 -14.00 19.53
N SER A 142 8.34 -12.74 19.39
CA SER A 142 8.57 -11.92 18.19
C SER A 142 10.05 -11.61 17.92
N ILE A 143 10.39 -11.43 16.64
CA ILE A 143 11.66 -10.85 16.19
C ILE A 143 11.84 -9.38 16.63
N PHE A 144 10.76 -8.73 17.07
CA PHE A 144 10.77 -7.36 17.59
C PHE A 144 10.88 -7.30 19.13
N ALA A 145 11.12 -8.43 19.81
CA ALA A 145 11.17 -8.48 21.28
C ALA A 145 12.28 -7.61 21.93
N LEU A 146 13.27 -7.14 21.16
CA LEU A 146 14.28 -6.19 21.66
C LEU A 146 13.79 -4.74 21.71
N ASN A 147 12.71 -4.41 20.97
CA ASN A 147 12.17 -3.07 20.92
C ASN A 147 10.65 -3.11 21.22
N PRO A 148 10.23 -2.88 22.47
CA PRO A 148 8.82 -2.93 22.86
C PRO A 148 7.96 -1.93 22.08
N PHE A 149 8.52 -0.78 21.68
CA PHE A 149 7.79 0.20 20.87
C PHE A 149 7.49 -0.34 19.47
N ASN A 150 8.46 -1.02 18.82
CA ASN A 150 8.23 -1.65 17.52
C ASN A 150 7.19 -2.77 17.62
N TYR A 151 7.17 -3.55 18.71
CA TYR A 151 6.17 -4.60 18.88
C TYR A 151 4.74 -4.05 19.05
N LEU A 152 4.57 -2.95 19.77
CA LEU A 152 3.26 -2.32 19.92
C LEU A 152 2.67 -1.89 18.56
N THR A 153 3.55 -1.63 17.58
CA THR A 153 3.19 -1.25 16.23
C THR A 153 3.24 -2.40 15.22
N ILE A 154 3.48 -3.66 15.60
CA ILE A 154 3.41 -4.73 14.59
C ILE A 154 1.97 -5.01 14.18
N SER A 155 1.78 -5.20 12.89
CA SER A 155 0.50 -5.59 12.32
C SER A 155 0.30 -7.10 12.39
N PRO A 156 -0.95 -7.58 12.58
CA PRO A 156 -1.25 -9.01 12.46
C PRO A 156 -1.05 -9.52 11.04
N THR A 157 -0.64 -10.77 10.90
CA THR A 157 -0.68 -11.53 9.65
C THR A 157 -2.12 -11.92 9.33
N VAL A 158 -2.50 -11.81 8.06
CA VAL A 158 -3.77 -12.26 7.47
C VAL A 158 -3.49 -13.14 6.26
N ASN A 159 -4.49 -13.91 5.81
CA ASN A 159 -4.45 -14.67 4.56
C ASN A 159 -5.48 -14.14 3.56
N LEU A 160 -5.02 -13.65 2.40
CA LEU A 160 -5.90 -13.26 1.29
C LEU A 160 -5.50 -14.02 0.04
N TYR A 161 -6.45 -14.74 -0.55
CA TYR A 161 -6.27 -15.50 -1.79
C TYR A 161 -5.14 -16.52 -1.70
N GLY A 162 -4.96 -17.14 -0.54
CA GLY A 162 -3.86 -18.06 -0.24
C GLY A 162 -2.48 -17.42 -0.06
N ASN A 163 -2.40 -16.10 0.15
CA ASN A 163 -1.15 -15.39 0.42
C ASN A 163 -1.20 -14.76 1.81
N GLU A 164 -0.19 -15.06 2.63
CA GLU A 164 -0.07 -14.53 3.98
C GLU A 164 0.81 -13.28 4.03
N PHE A 165 0.31 -12.19 4.62
CA PHE A 165 1.01 -10.92 4.77
C PHE A 165 0.42 -10.09 5.91
N GLY A 166 1.16 -9.07 6.36
CA GLY A 166 0.71 -8.16 7.41
C GLY A 166 -0.44 -7.25 6.98
N THR A 167 -1.37 -6.93 7.89
CA THR A 167 -2.48 -5.99 7.58
C THR A 167 -1.99 -4.60 7.15
N ASP A 168 -0.78 -4.22 7.56
CA ASP A 168 -0.10 -2.99 7.12
C ASP A 168 0.12 -2.96 5.59
N LYS A 169 0.33 -4.10 4.92
CA LYS A 169 0.55 -4.11 3.45
C LYS A 169 -0.69 -3.65 2.69
N ILE A 170 -1.90 -3.85 3.23
CA ILE A 170 -3.13 -3.25 2.66
C ILE A 170 -3.11 -1.74 2.84
N ALA A 171 -2.66 -1.24 3.99
CA ALA A 171 -2.48 0.17 4.25
C ALA A 171 -1.47 0.79 3.27
N HIS A 172 -0.33 0.14 3.04
CA HIS A 172 0.67 0.54 2.05
C HIS A 172 0.09 0.57 0.63
N LEU A 173 -0.63 -0.47 0.23
CA LEU A 173 -1.28 -0.55 -1.08
C LEU A 173 -2.21 0.65 -1.31
N TYR A 174 -3.05 1.01 -0.36
CA TYR A 174 -3.98 2.13 -0.54
C TYR A 174 -3.38 3.50 -0.26
N GLN A 175 -2.54 3.66 0.77
CA GLN A 175 -2.05 4.96 1.20
C GLN A 175 -0.78 5.35 0.45
N GLN A 176 0.28 4.54 0.53
CA GLN A 176 1.54 4.82 -0.14
C GLN A 176 1.43 4.59 -1.65
N GLY A 177 0.62 3.62 -2.08
CA GLY A 177 0.29 3.43 -3.49
C GLY A 177 -0.33 4.66 -4.14
N PHE A 178 -1.19 5.40 -3.42
CA PHE A 178 -1.71 6.68 -3.93
C PHE A 178 -0.61 7.73 -4.06
N THR A 179 0.32 7.78 -3.10
CA THR A 179 1.48 8.68 -3.15
C THR A 179 2.38 8.37 -4.35
N TYR A 180 2.61 7.08 -4.64
CA TYR A 180 3.33 6.62 -5.82
C TYR A 180 2.60 7.04 -7.10
N TYR A 181 1.28 6.80 -7.18
CA TYR A 181 0.41 7.21 -8.28
C TYR A 181 0.49 8.72 -8.55
N GLN A 182 0.42 9.55 -7.52
CA GLN A 182 0.55 11.01 -7.66
C GLN A 182 1.91 11.41 -8.22
N LYS A 183 3.00 10.83 -7.70
CA LYS A 183 4.36 11.14 -8.17
C LYS A 183 4.58 10.69 -9.61
N TYR A 184 4.08 9.50 -9.95
CA TYR A 184 4.11 8.97 -11.32
C TYR A 184 3.42 9.93 -12.28
N ASN A 185 2.17 10.33 -11.99
CA ASN A 185 1.43 11.25 -12.86
C ASN A 185 2.03 12.67 -12.92
N ARG A 186 2.64 13.16 -11.83
CA ARG A 186 3.42 14.42 -11.88
C ARG A 186 4.62 14.30 -12.82
N GLY A 187 5.28 13.14 -12.84
CA GLY A 187 6.35 12.84 -13.80
C GLY A 187 5.85 12.90 -15.24
N LEU A 188 4.73 12.23 -15.53
CA LEU A 188 4.10 12.28 -16.86
C LEU A 188 3.70 13.71 -17.26
N ALA A 189 3.07 14.47 -16.35
CA ALA A 189 2.69 15.86 -16.59
C ALA A 189 3.91 16.78 -16.84
N ALA A 190 5.08 16.41 -16.32
CA ALA A 190 6.35 17.09 -16.59
C ALA A 190 7.05 16.59 -17.87
N GLY A 191 6.40 15.75 -18.68
CA GLY A 191 6.92 15.26 -19.96
C GLY A 191 7.82 14.03 -19.85
N MET A 192 7.86 13.33 -18.72
CA MET A 192 8.58 12.05 -18.61
C MET A 192 7.85 10.95 -19.37
N THR A 193 8.60 9.98 -19.88
CA THR A 193 8.02 8.71 -20.34
C THR A 193 7.50 7.90 -19.16
N ALA A 194 6.60 6.94 -19.43
CA ALA A 194 6.09 6.02 -18.41
C ALA A 194 7.23 5.33 -17.64
N ASP A 195 8.21 4.79 -18.36
CA ASP A 195 9.35 4.08 -17.76
C ASP A 195 10.16 4.98 -16.83
N LYS A 196 10.48 6.21 -17.27
CA LYS A 196 11.22 7.19 -16.44
C LYS A 196 10.43 7.64 -15.23
N ALA A 197 9.11 7.82 -15.38
CA ALA A 197 8.24 8.18 -14.27
C ALA A 197 8.17 7.04 -13.24
N SER A 198 8.05 5.79 -13.69
CA SER A 198 8.09 4.60 -12.84
C SER A 198 9.43 4.47 -12.10
N GLU A 199 10.55 4.55 -12.82
CA GLU A 199 11.90 4.47 -12.25
C GLU A 199 12.10 5.52 -11.14
N LYS A 200 11.68 6.75 -11.40
CA LYS A 200 11.79 7.85 -10.41
C LYS A 200 10.96 7.60 -9.16
N VAL A 201 9.77 7.00 -9.29
CA VAL A 201 8.91 6.64 -8.16
C VAL A 201 9.53 5.49 -7.36
N ILE A 202 10.09 4.49 -8.04
CA ILE A 202 10.80 3.36 -7.43
C ILE A 202 11.99 3.86 -6.61
N GLN A 203 12.84 4.70 -7.20
CA GLN A 203 13.99 5.31 -6.52
C GLN A 203 13.55 6.15 -5.30
N TRP A 204 12.45 6.89 -5.43
CA TRP A 204 11.87 7.63 -4.30
C TRP A 204 11.43 6.68 -3.18
N GLY A 205 10.74 5.58 -3.52
CA GLY A 205 10.33 4.55 -2.60
C GLY A 205 11.48 3.93 -1.82
N GLN A 206 12.53 3.51 -2.54
CA GLN A 206 13.74 2.95 -1.92
C GLN A 206 14.41 3.96 -0.98
N MET A 207 14.43 5.25 -1.33
CA MET A 207 15.01 6.30 -0.49
C MET A 207 14.19 6.51 0.79
N THR A 208 12.86 6.58 0.68
CA THR A 208 11.99 6.78 1.85
C THR A 208 11.99 5.59 2.79
N GLU A 209 12.12 4.38 2.25
CA GLU A 209 12.23 3.14 3.02
C GLU A 209 13.56 3.07 3.78
N ARG A 210 14.67 3.53 3.17
CA ARG A 210 15.97 3.68 3.85
C ARG A 210 15.97 4.74 4.95
N THR A 211 15.02 5.66 4.93
CA THR A 211 15.03 6.84 5.80
C THR A 211 13.82 6.85 6.74
N PHE A 212 12.71 7.44 6.31
CA PHE A 212 11.58 7.80 7.15
C PHE A 212 10.63 6.65 7.50
N TYR A 213 10.50 5.64 6.64
CA TYR A 213 9.49 4.58 6.82
C TYR A 213 10.02 3.24 7.30
N GLY A 214 11.32 2.99 7.21
CA GLY A 214 11.91 1.70 7.60
C GLY A 214 13.17 1.87 8.44
N THR A 215 14.32 1.96 7.78
CA THR A 215 15.61 1.61 8.41
C THR A 215 16.03 2.52 9.57
N LEU A 216 15.69 3.81 9.53
CA LEU A 216 16.02 4.71 10.65
C LEU A 216 15.02 4.62 11.81
N VAL A 217 13.81 4.12 11.56
CA VAL A 217 12.71 4.08 12.56
C VAL A 217 12.57 2.67 13.16
N SER A 218 12.24 1.66 12.35
CA SER A 218 12.10 0.26 12.80
C SER A 218 13.43 -0.49 12.84
N GLY A 219 14.44 -0.02 12.09
CA GLY A 219 15.64 -0.81 11.82
C GLY A 219 15.43 -1.86 10.73
N VAL A 220 14.32 -1.80 10.00
CA VAL A 220 13.96 -2.74 8.94
C VAL A 220 13.84 -2.00 7.60
N TYR A 221 14.20 -2.65 6.51
CA TYR A 221 13.96 -2.20 5.15
C TYR A 221 13.12 -3.29 4.49
N SER A 222 11.85 -3.01 4.23
CA SER A 222 10.91 -4.03 3.75
C SER A 222 10.77 -4.00 2.22
N ASN A 223 11.22 -5.07 1.56
CA ASN A 223 10.93 -5.26 0.14
C ASN A 223 9.43 -5.53 -0.09
N ALA A 224 8.72 -6.07 0.91
CA ALA A 224 7.27 -6.25 0.83
C ALA A 224 6.52 -4.92 0.85
N ASP A 225 6.98 -3.92 1.62
CA ASP A 225 6.40 -2.57 1.59
C ASP A 225 6.59 -1.90 0.25
N LEU A 226 7.79 -1.97 -0.33
CA LEU A 226 8.04 -1.44 -1.67
C LEU A 226 7.12 -2.08 -2.70
N CYS A 227 6.93 -3.41 -2.62
CA CYS A 227 6.01 -4.10 -3.50
C CYS A 227 4.56 -3.67 -3.26
N ALA A 228 4.12 -3.54 -2.01
CA ALA A 228 2.77 -3.09 -1.67
C ALA A 228 2.50 -1.68 -2.24
N ASN A 229 3.45 -0.76 -2.07
CA ASN A 229 3.37 0.60 -2.60
C ASN A 229 3.29 0.59 -4.14
N PHE A 230 4.12 -0.20 -4.81
CA PHE A 230 4.13 -0.31 -6.26
C PHE A 230 2.84 -0.96 -6.80
N ALA A 231 2.41 -2.07 -6.21
CA ALA A 231 1.14 -2.71 -6.54
C ALA A 231 -0.03 -1.73 -6.32
N GLY A 232 0.01 -0.92 -5.26
CA GLY A 232 -0.94 0.16 -4.99
C GLY A 232 -0.96 1.24 -6.06
N MET A 233 0.20 1.65 -6.58
CA MET A 233 0.28 2.55 -7.73
C MET A 233 -0.46 1.97 -8.95
N LYS A 234 -0.23 0.69 -9.24
CA LYS A 234 -0.88 -0.03 -10.34
C LYS A 234 -2.39 -0.16 -10.09
N PHE A 235 -2.82 -0.39 -8.85
CA PHE A 235 -4.24 -0.38 -8.46
C PHE A 235 -4.90 0.96 -8.83
N TYR A 236 -4.30 2.09 -8.43
CA TYR A 236 -4.84 3.41 -8.75
C TYR A 236 -4.81 3.74 -10.25
N GLN A 237 -3.82 3.27 -11.00
CA GLN A 237 -3.82 3.36 -12.47
C GLN A 237 -4.98 2.55 -13.07
N GLY A 238 -5.18 1.32 -12.58
CA GLY A 238 -6.23 0.40 -13.02
C GLY A 238 -7.66 0.88 -12.74
N LEU A 239 -7.82 1.85 -11.82
CA LEU A 239 -9.13 2.45 -11.58
C LEU A 239 -9.69 3.12 -12.83
N THR A 240 -8.88 3.85 -13.60
CA THR A 240 -9.37 4.64 -14.75
C THR A 240 -8.72 4.28 -16.08
N ARG A 241 -7.72 3.38 -16.09
CA ARG A 241 -6.98 2.99 -17.29
C ARG A 241 -6.89 1.49 -17.39
N GLU A 242 -6.77 1.01 -18.62
CA GLU A 242 -6.34 -0.36 -18.86
C GLU A 242 -4.91 -0.54 -18.34
N ILE A 243 -4.65 -1.64 -17.63
CA ILE A 243 -3.33 -1.98 -17.12
C ILE A 243 -2.97 -3.42 -17.45
N LYS A 244 -1.67 -3.67 -17.59
CA LYS A 244 -1.12 -5.02 -17.69
C LYS A 244 -0.51 -5.40 -16.35
N ILE A 245 -0.83 -6.60 -15.86
CA ILE A 245 -0.18 -7.25 -14.71
C ILE A 245 0.14 -8.68 -15.15
N GLY A 246 1.44 -8.99 -15.20
CA GLY A 246 1.96 -10.21 -15.80
C GLY A 246 1.62 -10.31 -17.28
N SER A 247 1.12 -11.46 -17.73
CA SER A 247 0.68 -11.67 -19.10
C SER A 247 -0.74 -11.15 -19.39
N THR A 248 -1.47 -10.71 -18.37
CA THR A 248 -2.90 -10.40 -18.48
C THR A 248 -3.14 -8.90 -18.54
N THR A 249 -3.87 -8.46 -19.57
CA THR A 249 -4.42 -7.10 -19.68
C THR A 249 -5.75 -7.03 -18.95
N ARG A 250 -5.96 -5.96 -18.17
CA ARG A 250 -7.17 -5.73 -17.36
C ARG A 250 -7.79 -4.39 -17.73
N PRO A 251 -9.09 -4.34 -18.01
CA PRO A 251 -9.75 -3.10 -18.37
C PRO A 251 -9.79 -2.12 -17.18
N ALA A 252 -10.01 -0.84 -17.46
CA ALA A 252 -10.30 0.15 -16.44
C ALA A 252 -11.52 -0.27 -15.62
N ILE A 253 -11.45 -0.12 -14.30
CA ILE A 253 -12.55 -0.43 -13.38
C ILE A 253 -13.68 0.61 -13.48
N LEU A 254 -13.33 1.87 -13.72
CA LEU A 254 -14.23 3.01 -13.80
C LEU A 254 -14.09 3.71 -15.15
N ILE A 255 -15.22 4.09 -15.73
CA ILE A 255 -15.29 4.85 -16.98
C ILE A 255 -16.17 6.08 -16.80
N LEU A 256 -15.84 7.16 -17.52
CA LEU A 256 -16.68 8.35 -17.57
C LEU A 256 -17.67 8.21 -18.74
N LYS A 257 -18.96 8.06 -18.43
CA LYS A 257 -20.05 7.96 -19.42
C LYS A 257 -21.04 9.09 -19.21
N ASN A 258 -21.35 9.84 -20.27
CA ASN A 258 -22.27 10.99 -20.23
C ASN A 258 -21.93 12.02 -19.14
N GLY A 259 -20.64 12.18 -18.83
CA GLY A 259 -20.17 13.12 -17.81
C GLY A 259 -20.29 12.63 -16.37
N PHE A 260 -20.65 11.36 -16.14
CA PHE A 260 -20.69 10.70 -14.84
C PHE A 260 -19.76 9.49 -14.79
N TRP A 261 -19.19 9.23 -13.62
CA TRP A 261 -18.37 8.05 -13.40
C TRP A 261 -19.26 6.84 -13.17
N ILE A 262 -18.97 5.73 -13.84
CA ILE A 262 -19.66 4.46 -13.62
C ILE A 262 -18.63 3.34 -13.50
N LEU A 263 -19.03 2.25 -12.86
CA LEU A 263 -18.28 1.00 -12.94
C LEU A 263 -18.37 0.46 -14.36
N ASN A 264 -17.24 -0.06 -14.84
CA ASN A 264 -17.19 -0.72 -16.13
C ASN A 264 -17.94 -2.05 -16.05
N GLU A 265 -19.04 -2.20 -16.78
CA GLU A 265 -19.85 -3.43 -16.78
C GLU A 265 -19.08 -4.64 -17.33
N ASN A 266 -18.02 -4.41 -18.11
CA ASN A 266 -17.14 -5.48 -18.62
C ASN A 266 -16.05 -5.88 -17.60
N ALA A 267 -15.97 -5.21 -16.45
CA ALA A 267 -15.02 -5.53 -15.40
C ALA A 267 -15.62 -6.55 -14.42
N ASP A 268 -15.04 -7.75 -14.39
CA ASP A 268 -15.32 -8.73 -13.33
C ASP A 268 -14.63 -8.30 -12.03
N LEU A 269 -15.29 -7.42 -11.26
CA LEU A 269 -14.73 -6.80 -10.06
C LEU A 269 -14.23 -7.84 -9.05
N LYS A 270 -14.94 -8.96 -8.90
CA LYS A 270 -14.53 -10.04 -7.99
C LYS A 270 -13.11 -10.52 -8.29
N HIS A 271 -12.75 -10.60 -9.57
CA HIS A 271 -11.47 -11.14 -10.01
C HIS A 271 -10.42 -10.07 -10.32
N ILE A 272 -10.82 -8.84 -10.65
CA ILE A 272 -9.87 -7.80 -11.10
C ILE A 272 -9.61 -6.69 -10.07
N LEU A 273 -10.45 -6.52 -9.05
CA LEU A 273 -10.37 -5.36 -8.16
C LEU A 273 -9.16 -5.41 -7.22
N LEU A 274 -9.04 -6.45 -6.40
CA LEU A 274 -7.96 -6.57 -5.42
C LEU A 274 -7.05 -7.78 -5.66
N LYS A 275 -7.63 -8.94 -5.97
CA LYS A 275 -6.90 -10.21 -6.14
C LYS A 275 -5.63 -10.12 -6.99
N PRO A 276 -5.58 -9.42 -8.13
CA PRO A 276 -4.37 -9.33 -8.96
C PRO A 276 -3.18 -8.65 -8.28
N PHE A 277 -3.44 -7.85 -7.24
CA PHE A 277 -2.43 -7.08 -6.52
C PHE A 277 -1.85 -7.83 -5.32
N ILE A 278 -2.46 -8.96 -4.95
CA ILE A 278 -2.07 -9.78 -3.82
C ILE A 278 -1.19 -10.94 -4.29
N SER A 279 -0.04 -11.11 -3.67
CA SER A 279 0.89 -12.20 -3.96
C SER A 279 1.91 -12.38 -2.82
N ASN A 280 2.70 -13.45 -2.86
CA ASN A 280 3.81 -13.70 -1.93
C ASN A 280 4.87 -12.60 -1.89
N HIS A 281 4.87 -11.63 -2.81
CA HIS A 281 5.70 -10.43 -2.69
C HIS A 281 5.34 -9.60 -1.44
N LEU A 282 4.13 -9.73 -0.90
CA LEU A 282 3.72 -9.04 0.30
C LEU A 282 4.16 -9.76 1.59
N ASN A 283 4.70 -10.98 1.48
CA ASN A 283 5.13 -11.77 2.62
C ASN A 283 6.60 -11.47 2.99
N GLU A 284 6.87 -10.90 4.14
CA GLU A 284 8.21 -10.46 4.58
C GLU A 284 9.18 -11.60 4.92
N ALA A 285 8.68 -12.81 5.15
CA ALA A 285 9.52 -13.99 5.33
C ALA A 285 9.96 -14.61 3.99
N LEU A 286 9.16 -14.44 2.92
CA LEU A 286 9.45 -14.92 1.56
C LEU A 286 10.14 -13.86 0.69
N ASN A 287 9.69 -12.61 0.80
CA ASN A 287 10.25 -11.42 0.18
C ASN A 287 11.10 -10.66 1.21
N PRO A 288 12.41 -10.93 1.26
CA PRO A 288 13.21 -10.69 2.46
C PRO A 288 13.44 -9.21 2.74
N SER A 289 13.31 -8.84 4.01
CA SER A 289 13.68 -7.52 4.54
C SER A 289 15.17 -7.44 4.92
N LYS A 290 15.74 -6.23 4.92
CA LYS A 290 17.06 -5.96 5.50
C LYS A 290 16.88 -5.49 6.93
N PHE A 291 17.67 -6.05 7.84
CA PHE A 291 17.72 -5.62 9.22
C PHE A 291 19.02 -4.86 9.47
N VAL A 292 18.96 -3.73 10.17
CA VAL A 292 20.17 -2.99 10.55
C VAL A 292 21.09 -3.92 11.33
N SER A 293 22.35 -3.97 10.90
CA SER A 293 23.37 -4.77 11.56
C SER A 293 23.97 -4.05 12.78
N ASN A 294 23.79 -2.73 12.85
CA ASN A 294 24.20 -1.92 13.98
C ASN A 294 23.49 -2.41 15.26
N PHE A 295 24.22 -2.41 16.38
CA PHE A 295 23.74 -2.87 17.68
C PHE A 295 23.26 -4.34 17.70
N GLY A 296 23.59 -5.15 16.70
CA GLY A 296 23.32 -6.59 16.68
C GLY A 296 21.87 -6.99 16.42
N PHE A 297 21.00 -6.07 15.97
CA PHE A 297 19.58 -6.37 15.72
C PHE A 297 19.40 -7.48 14.69
N ARG A 298 20.09 -7.42 13.55
CA ARG A 298 20.11 -8.53 12.57
C ARG A 298 20.48 -9.88 13.19
N SER A 299 21.53 -9.92 14.00
CA SER A 299 21.99 -11.15 14.67
C SER A 299 20.95 -11.69 15.65
N PHE A 300 20.25 -10.80 16.35
CA PHE A 300 19.11 -11.15 17.19
C PHE A 300 17.97 -11.75 16.36
N VAL A 301 17.52 -11.08 15.30
CA VAL A 301 16.46 -11.56 14.41
C VAL A 301 16.82 -12.95 13.88
N ARG A 302 18.01 -13.14 13.31
CA ARG A 302 18.47 -14.44 12.81
C ARG A 302 18.43 -15.52 13.90
N ARG A 303 18.89 -15.22 15.12
CA ARG A 303 18.86 -16.17 16.25
C ARG A 303 17.43 -16.50 16.68
N SER A 304 16.55 -15.50 16.74
CA SER A 304 15.14 -15.67 17.08
C SER A 304 14.44 -16.56 16.06
N VAL A 305 14.61 -16.30 14.76
CA VAL A 305 14.08 -17.13 13.66
C VAL A 305 14.62 -18.56 13.76
N LYS A 306 15.95 -18.74 13.90
CA LYS A 306 16.57 -20.07 14.03
C LYS A 306 16.01 -20.88 15.20
N LYS A 307 15.83 -20.23 16.35
CA LYS A 307 15.38 -20.89 17.58
C LYS A 307 13.88 -21.19 17.59
N ARG A 308 13.04 -20.32 17.00
CA ARG A 308 11.58 -20.31 17.23
C ARG A 308 10.75 -20.64 16.01
N SER A 309 11.23 -20.26 14.83
CA SER A 309 10.43 -20.30 13.60
C SER A 309 10.81 -21.45 12.69
N CYS A 310 12.10 -21.83 12.65
CA CYS A 310 12.58 -22.79 11.66
C CYS A 310 11.89 -24.16 11.73
N GLN A 311 11.64 -24.70 12.93
CA GLN A 311 10.93 -25.96 13.04
C GLN A 311 9.49 -25.86 12.51
N GLN A 312 8.81 -24.73 12.75
CA GLN A 312 7.45 -24.50 12.24
C GLN A 312 7.47 -24.48 10.70
N TRP A 313 8.40 -23.73 10.11
CA TRP A 313 8.57 -23.66 8.65
C TRP A 313 8.87 -25.01 8.02
N LEU A 314 9.79 -25.79 8.61
CA LEU A 314 10.15 -27.13 8.14
C LEU A 314 8.97 -28.11 8.25
N ASN A 315 8.15 -28.01 9.31
CA ASN A 315 6.98 -28.87 9.49
C ASN A 315 5.83 -28.49 8.55
N SER A 316 5.52 -27.20 8.43
CA SER A 316 4.41 -26.71 7.60
C SER A 316 4.71 -26.79 6.10
N ASN A 317 6.00 -26.87 5.73
CA ASN A 317 6.45 -26.90 4.34
C ASN A 317 7.43 -28.06 4.08
N PHE A 318 7.10 -29.27 4.54
CA PHE A 318 7.98 -30.45 4.46
C PHE A 318 8.48 -30.79 3.05
N ASN A 319 7.82 -30.29 2.01
CA ASN A 319 8.21 -30.47 0.60
C ASN A 319 9.16 -29.38 0.06
N LEU A 320 9.39 -28.28 0.78
CA LEU A 320 10.26 -27.20 0.30
C LEU A 320 11.71 -27.44 0.74
N THR A 321 12.59 -27.55 -0.24
CA THR A 321 14.04 -27.59 -0.01
C THR A 321 14.63 -26.18 0.16
N LYS A 322 15.88 -26.09 0.63
CA LYS A 322 16.64 -24.84 0.63
C LYS A 322 16.64 -24.18 -0.77
N ALA A 323 16.86 -24.97 -1.81
CA ALA A 323 16.90 -24.51 -3.19
C ALA A 323 15.54 -23.98 -3.67
N ASP A 324 14.43 -24.60 -3.25
CA ASP A 324 13.08 -24.12 -3.60
C ASP A 324 12.80 -22.75 -3.00
N LEU A 325 13.19 -22.54 -1.73
CA LEU A 325 13.03 -21.25 -1.06
C LEU A 325 13.96 -20.16 -1.63
N GLU A 326 15.21 -20.50 -1.98
CA GLU A 326 16.10 -19.58 -2.69
C GLU A 326 15.54 -19.20 -4.06
N ASN A 327 14.97 -20.17 -4.78
CA ASN A 327 14.32 -19.93 -6.06
C ASN A 327 13.08 -19.04 -5.91
N LEU A 328 12.26 -19.28 -4.89
CA LEU A 328 11.12 -18.44 -4.57
C LEU A 328 11.54 -16.99 -4.30
N THR A 329 12.52 -16.75 -3.42
CA THR A 329 13.05 -15.40 -3.17
C THR A 329 13.59 -14.74 -4.44
N ARG A 330 14.29 -15.48 -5.32
CA ARG A 330 14.76 -14.93 -6.61
C ARG A 330 13.60 -14.54 -7.54
N ASN A 331 12.55 -15.34 -7.58
CA ASN A 331 11.36 -15.05 -8.40
C ASN A 331 10.57 -13.84 -7.89
N LEU A 332 10.67 -13.53 -6.59
CA LEU A 332 10.04 -12.37 -5.97
C LEU A 332 10.80 -11.05 -6.18
N LYS A 333 11.93 -11.05 -6.90
CA LYS A 333 12.67 -9.81 -7.21
C LYS A 333 11.92 -8.86 -8.14
N ASN A 334 11.03 -9.39 -8.99
CA ASN A 334 10.22 -8.61 -9.91
C ASN A 334 8.75 -8.95 -9.71
N TRP A 335 7.92 -7.93 -9.53
CA TRP A 335 6.49 -8.09 -9.35
C TRP A 335 5.84 -8.29 -10.71
N TYR A 336 5.52 -9.55 -11.04
CA TYR A 336 5.00 -9.97 -12.34
C TYR A 336 5.85 -9.51 -13.54
N GLY A 337 7.17 -9.49 -13.37
CA GLY A 337 8.13 -9.05 -14.38
C GLY A 337 8.40 -7.55 -14.39
N GLU A 338 7.74 -6.77 -13.54
CA GLU A 338 8.03 -5.35 -13.36
C GLU A 338 8.97 -5.12 -12.17
N ASP A 339 9.92 -4.21 -12.32
CA ASP A 339 10.75 -3.74 -11.21
C ASP A 339 9.89 -2.88 -10.28
N TYR A 340 9.76 -3.30 -9.02
CA TYR A 340 9.09 -2.53 -7.99
C TYR A 340 10.07 -1.86 -7.01
N GLY A 341 11.37 -2.04 -7.22
CA GLY A 341 12.43 -1.51 -6.37
C GLY A 341 13.04 -2.52 -5.41
N PHE A 342 12.99 -3.81 -5.70
CA PHE A 342 13.65 -4.82 -4.87
C PHE A 342 15.12 -4.44 -4.63
N SER A 343 15.51 -4.34 -3.36
CA SER A 343 16.88 -3.99 -3.01
C SER A 343 17.62 -5.21 -2.49
N GLU A 344 18.51 -5.78 -3.31
CA GLU A 344 19.30 -6.96 -2.94
C GLU A 344 20.28 -6.68 -1.78
N SER A 345 20.56 -7.70 -0.97
CA SER A 345 21.55 -7.64 0.10
C SER A 345 22.02 -9.03 0.52
N GLU A 346 23.32 -9.18 0.75
CA GLU A 346 23.90 -10.36 1.40
C GLU A 346 23.47 -10.50 2.87
N ASN A 347 22.96 -9.41 3.47
CA ASN A 347 22.54 -9.35 4.86
C ASN A 347 21.07 -9.71 5.06
N PHE A 348 20.38 -10.29 4.09
CA PHE A 348 19.03 -10.80 4.32
C PHE A 348 19.01 -11.87 5.40
N VAL A 349 17.92 -11.90 6.17
CA VAL A 349 17.52 -13.05 6.97
C VAL A 349 16.42 -13.72 6.17
N THR A 350 16.69 -14.91 5.63
CA THR A 350 15.70 -15.68 4.85
C THR A 350 15.47 -17.02 5.52
N ILE A 351 14.32 -17.66 5.24
CA ILE A 351 14.08 -19.03 5.73
C ILE A 351 15.17 -19.97 5.19
N ALA A 352 15.51 -19.86 3.90
CA ALA A 352 16.55 -20.68 3.27
C ALA A 352 17.92 -20.56 3.97
N ASN A 353 18.38 -19.34 4.23
CA ASN A 353 19.70 -19.12 4.82
C ASN A 353 19.72 -19.23 6.35
N THR A 354 18.58 -19.34 7.02
CA THR A 354 18.53 -19.35 8.49
C THR A 354 18.12 -20.71 9.05
N CYS A 355 17.27 -21.43 8.33
CA CYS A 355 16.69 -22.71 8.77
C CYS A 355 17.39 -23.94 8.20
N PHE A 356 18.16 -23.79 7.11
CA PHE A 356 18.91 -24.88 6.46
C PHE A 356 20.43 -24.71 6.57
N ASP A 357 20.88 -23.79 7.43
CA ASP A 357 22.29 -23.45 7.70
C ASP A 357 22.78 -23.99 9.05
#